data_AF-A0A351ITU0-F1
#
_entry.id   AF-A0A351ITU0-F1
#
_cell.length_a   1.000
_cell.length_b   1.000
_cell.length_c   1.000
_cell.angle_alpha   90.00
_cell.angle_beta   90.00
_cell.angle_gamma   90.00
#
_symmetry.space_group_name_H-M   'P 1'
#
loop_
_entity.id
_entity.type
_entity.pdbx_description
1 polymer ?
#
loop_
_entity_poly.entity_id
_entity_poly.type
_entity_poly.pdbx_seq_one_letter_code
_entity_poly.pdbx_strand_id
1 'polypeptide(L)'
;MEYRRIGSGTTVRISPWRGDVSTAQVVTVGGPAPDEAMVLDLLQLLGRRGVTTVLTAALSPEDQCPFSAAGFTALEHLALMHRSLHPGGPAPP
;
A
#
# COMPACT_ATOMS: atom_id res chain seq x y z
N MET A 1 6.57 -12.24 -4.97
CA MET A 1 6.06 -10.89 -5.31
C MET A 1 5.12 -11.04 -6.50
N GLU A 2 3.91 -10.49 -6.41
CA GLU A 2 2.84 -10.61 -7.39
C GLU A 2 2.33 -9.20 -7.73
N TYR A 3 2.03 -8.94 -9.00
CA TYR A 3 1.29 -7.74 -9.41
C TYR A 3 -0.12 -8.16 -9.79
N ARG A 4 -1.10 -7.39 -9.32
CA ARG A 4 -2.50 -7.68 -9.59
C ARG A 4 -3.25 -6.40 -9.91
N ARG A 5 -4.15 -6.49 -10.89
CA ARG A 5 -5.13 -5.46 -11.16
C ARG A 5 -6.38 -5.72 -10.30
N ILE A 6 -6.88 -4.68 -9.64
CA ILE A 6 -8.12 -4.71 -8.86
C ILE A 6 -9.11 -3.69 -9.44
N GLY A 7 -10.41 -4.00 -9.32
CA GLY A 7 -11.49 -3.18 -9.85
C GLY A 7 -11.30 -2.74 -11.31
N SER A 8 -11.53 -1.45 -11.59
CA SER A 8 -11.57 -0.86 -12.93
C SER A 8 -10.21 -0.46 -13.51
N GLY A 9 -9.11 -0.55 -12.75
CA GLY A 9 -7.82 -0.10 -13.30
C GLY A 9 -6.62 -0.06 -12.38
N THR A 10 -6.81 -0.16 -11.06
CA THR A 10 -5.72 -0.02 -10.09
C THR A 10 -4.84 -1.25 -10.11
N THR A 11 -3.53 -1.03 -10.22
CA THR A 11 -2.52 -2.09 -10.12
C THR A 11 -1.86 -2.03 -8.76
N VAL A 12 -1.93 -3.12 -8.03
CA VAL A 12 -1.30 -3.30 -6.73
C VAL A 12 -0.16 -4.32 -6.82
N ARG A 13 0.91 -4.06 -6.07
CA ARG A 13 1.97 -5.01 -5.80
C ARG A 13 1.68 -5.67 -4.45
N ILE A 14 1.75 -7.00 -4.43
CA ILE A 14 1.57 -7.82 -3.25
C ILE A 14 2.87 -8.60 -3.01
N SER A 15 3.45 -8.46 -1.82
CA SER A 15 4.69 -9.14 -1.44
C SER A 15 4.68 -9.54 0.03
N PRO A 16 5.28 -10.69 0.41
CA PRO A 16 5.50 -11.03 1.81
C PRO A 16 6.29 -9.93 2.53
N TRP A 17 5.86 -9.56 3.73
CA TRP A 17 6.54 -8.54 4.52
C TRP A 17 7.77 -9.13 5.19
N ARG A 18 8.97 -8.67 4.79
CA ARG A 18 10.26 -9.13 5.35
C ARG A 18 10.44 -10.66 5.34
N GLY A 19 9.83 -11.34 4.36
CA GLY A 19 9.89 -12.79 4.22
C GLY A 19 8.85 -13.56 5.04
N ASP A 20 8.05 -12.88 5.87
CA ASP A 20 6.92 -13.49 6.57
C ASP A 20 5.73 -13.66 5.62
N VAL A 21 5.28 -14.90 5.44
CA VAL A 21 4.23 -15.25 4.47
C VAL A 21 2.82 -15.03 5.01
N SER A 22 2.65 -14.92 6.33
CA SER A 22 1.37 -14.58 6.96
C SER A 22 1.09 -13.08 6.94
N THR A 23 2.12 -12.25 6.70
CA THR A 23 1.99 -10.80 6.54
C THR A 23 2.23 -10.36 5.10
N ALA A 24 1.23 -9.77 4.45
CA ALA A 24 1.38 -9.23 3.10
C ALA A 24 1.54 -7.71 3.12
N GLN A 25 2.54 -7.20 2.39
CA GLN A 25 2.59 -5.79 2.01
C GLN A 25 1.85 -5.59 0.68
N VAL A 26 0.89 -4.68 0.69
CA VAL A 26 0.15 -4.21 -0.48
C VAL A 26 0.55 -2.78 -0.78
N VAL A 27 0.94 -2.49 -2.02
CA VAL A 27 1.28 -1.13 -2.45
C VAL A 27 0.61 -0.84 -3.79
N THR A 28 -0.09 0.29 -3.89
CA THR A 28 -0.59 0.79 -5.18
C THR A 28 0.59 1.25 -6.02
N VAL A 29 0.74 0.70 -7.22
CA VAL A 29 1.88 0.99 -8.12
C VAL A 29 1.45 1.61 -9.45
N GLY A 30 0.15 1.74 -9.70
CA GLY A 30 -0.37 2.43 -10.88
C GLY A 30 -1.90 2.40 -10.98
N GLY A 31 -2.45 3.24 -11.85
CA GLY A 31 -3.90 3.44 -11.98
C GLY A 31 -4.49 4.40 -10.94
N PRO A 32 -5.81 4.55 -10.91
CA PRO A 32 -6.49 5.41 -9.93
C PRO A 32 -6.36 4.85 -8.50
N ALA A 33 -6.55 5.70 -7.49
CA ALA A 33 -6.67 5.25 -6.10
C ALA A 33 -7.81 4.22 -5.97
N PRO A 34 -7.60 3.11 -5.24
CA PRO A 34 -8.66 2.13 -5.04
C PRO A 34 -9.76 2.72 -4.15
N ASP A 35 -11.00 2.26 -4.33
CA ASP A 35 -12.08 2.52 -3.38
C ASP A 35 -12.12 1.44 -2.27
N GLU A 36 -12.92 1.69 -1.23
CA GLU A 36 -13.09 0.79 -0.09
C GLU A 36 -13.50 -0.63 -0.49
N ALA A 37 -14.44 -0.77 -1.44
CA ALA A 37 -14.94 -2.08 -1.86
C ALA A 37 -13.83 -2.88 -2.55
N MET A 38 -13.02 -2.23 -3.39
CA MET A 38 -11.84 -2.86 -3.99
C MET A 38 -10.84 -3.34 -2.93
N VAL A 39 -10.63 -2.57 -1.86
CA VAL A 39 -9.75 -2.96 -0.74
C VAL A 39 -10.33 -4.17 0.00
N LEU A 40 -11.63 -4.17 0.33
CA LEU A 40 -12.29 -5.27 1.02
C LEU A 40 -12.24 -6.58 0.22
N ASP A 41 -12.46 -6.53 -1.10
CA ASP A 41 -12.33 -7.71 -1.98
C ASP A 41 -10.90 -8.26 -1.98
N LEU A 42 -9.90 -7.36 -2.03
CA LEU A 42 -8.50 -7.74 -1.92
C LEU A 42 -8.18 -8.40 -0.58
N LEU A 43 -8.71 -7.89 0.54
CA LEU A 43 -8.52 -8.48 1.87
C LEU A 43 -9.12 -9.88 1.95
N GLN A 44 -10.33 -10.10 1.42
CA GLN A 44 -10.93 -11.43 1.38
C GLN A 44 -10.08 -12.43 0.60
N LEU A 45 -9.55 -12.01 -0.55
CA LEU A 45 -8.65 -12.84 -1.35
C LEU A 45 -7.38 -13.22 -0.58
N LEU A 46 -6.77 -12.25 0.12
CA LEU A 46 -5.57 -12.49 0.92
C LEU A 46 -5.86 -13.42 2.10
N GLY A 47 -7.01 -13.24 2.78
CA GLY A 47 -7.45 -14.13 3.86
C GLY A 47 -7.61 -15.57 3.40
N ARG A 48 -8.19 -15.80 2.20
CA ARG A 48 -8.29 -17.15 1.60
C ARG A 48 -6.93 -17.78 1.30
N ARG A 49 -5.87 -16.97 1.16
CA ARG A 49 -4.49 -17.43 0.96
C ARG A 49 -3.73 -17.67 2.28
N GLY A 50 -4.39 -17.51 3.43
CA GLY A 50 -3.79 -17.69 4.76
C GLY A 50 -3.01 -16.46 5.26
N VAL A 51 -3.15 -15.31 4.60
CA VAL A 51 -2.58 -14.04 5.10
C VAL A 51 -3.44 -13.57 6.28
N THR A 52 -2.80 -13.33 7.41
CA THR A 52 -3.46 -12.88 8.66
C THR A 52 -3.25 -11.39 8.90
N THR A 53 -2.27 -10.77 8.24
CA THR A 53 -1.93 -9.36 8.45
C THR A 53 -1.62 -8.71 7.11
N VAL A 54 -2.13 -7.49 6.90
CA VAL A 54 -1.87 -6.71 5.70
C VAL A 54 -1.29 -5.35 6.09
N LEU A 55 -0.18 -4.98 5.46
CA LEU A 55 0.45 -3.68 5.58
C LEU A 55 0.31 -2.92 4.27
N THR A 56 0.08 -1.62 4.36
CA THR A 56 0.08 -0.72 3.20
C THR A 56 1.08 0.40 3.41
N ALA A 57 1.62 0.92 2.30
CA ALA A 57 2.49 2.09 2.29
C ALA A 57 1.74 3.33 1.74
N ALA A 58 0.45 3.46 2.07
CA ALA A 58 -0.35 4.63 1.75
C ALA A 58 0.16 5.83 2.56
N LEU A 59 0.97 6.69 1.94
CA LEU A 59 1.63 7.81 2.62
C LEU A 59 0.78 9.09 2.62
N SER A 60 0.05 9.32 1.54
CA SER A 60 -0.81 10.49 1.41
C SER A 60 -2.17 10.27 2.08
N PRO A 61 -2.87 11.32 2.55
CA PRO A 61 -4.21 11.18 3.10
C PRO A 61 -5.22 10.58 2.12
N GLU A 62 -5.10 10.92 0.83
CA GLU A 62 -5.95 10.38 -0.24
C GLU A 62 -5.75 8.87 -0.42
N ASP A 63 -4.50 8.40 -0.37
CA ASP A 63 -4.20 6.96 -0.44
C ASP A 63 -4.66 6.22 0.81
N GLN A 64 -4.63 6.86 1.98
CA GLN A 64 -5.02 6.24 3.26
C GLN A 64 -6.54 6.07 3.37
N CYS A 65 -7.32 7.00 2.83
CA CYS A 65 -8.77 7.03 2.93
C CYS A 65 -9.46 5.67 2.69
N PRO A 66 -9.23 4.96 1.56
CA PRO A 66 -9.87 3.68 1.31
C PRO A 66 -9.43 2.55 2.27
N PHE A 67 -8.18 2.57 2.75
CA PHE A 67 -7.71 1.58 3.72
C PHE A 67 -8.28 1.85 5.11
N SER A 68 -8.33 3.11 5.52
CA SER A 68 -8.96 3.52 6.79
C SER A 68 -10.45 3.17 6.81
N ALA A 69 -11.16 3.40 5.71
CA ALA A 69 -12.56 2.98 5.55
C ALA A 69 -12.73 1.45 5.67
N ALA A 70 -11.79 0.68 5.09
CA ALA A 70 -11.73 -0.77 5.21
C ALA A 70 -11.24 -1.29 6.58
N GLY A 71 -11.04 -0.40 7.57
CA GLY A 71 -10.69 -0.77 8.95
C GLY A 71 -9.19 -0.90 9.25
N PHE A 72 -8.31 -0.44 8.36
CA PHE A 72 -6.88 -0.34 8.67
C PHE A 72 -6.65 0.69 9.79
N THR A 73 -5.70 0.39 10.67
CA THR A 73 -5.20 1.32 11.67
C THR A 73 -3.76 1.70 11.36
N ALA A 74 -3.37 2.93 11.72
CA ALA A 74 -2.00 3.38 11.56
C ALA A 74 -1.09 2.56 12.49
N LEU A 75 -0.14 1.82 11.91
CA LEU A 75 0.83 1.03 12.67
C LEU A 75 2.08 1.85 13.00
N GLU A 76 2.65 2.53 11.99
CA GLU A 76 3.86 3.34 12.10
C GLU A 76 3.79 4.55 11.17
N HIS A 77 4.49 5.64 11.52
CA HIS A 77 4.65 6.80 10.63
C HIS A 77 5.88 6.61 9.74
N LEU A 78 5.66 6.43 8.44
CA LEU A 78 6.73 6.27 7.47
C LEU A 78 7.26 7.66 7.04
N ALA A 79 8.50 7.95 7.39
CA ALA A 79 9.20 9.14 6.93
C ALA A 79 9.79 8.92 5.53
N LEU A 80 9.47 9.82 4.59
CA LEU A 80 10.14 9.86 3.30
C LEU A 80 11.49 10.57 3.44
N MET A 81 12.55 9.88 3.01
CA MET A 81 13.89 10.45 2.95
C MET A 81 14.10 11.08 1.58
N HIS A 82 14.36 12.39 1.55
CA HIS A 82 14.66 13.12 0.34
C HIS A 82 16.17 13.37 0.22
N ARG A 83 16.73 13.12 -0.97
CA ARG A 83 18.08 13.56 -1.34
C ARG A 83 18.03 14.16 -2.74
N SER A 84 18.39 15.43 -2.85
CA SER A 84 18.59 16.04 -4.17
C SER A 84 19.83 15.45 -4.83
N LEU A 85 19.70 15.03 -6.08
CA LEU A 85 20.82 14.61 -6.94
C LEU A 85 21.32 15.75 -7.84
N HIS A 86 20.64 16.90 -7.83
CA HIS A 86 21.07 18.09 -8.57
C HIS A 86 22.18 18.81 -7.79
N PRO A 87 23.39 18.99 -8.35
CA PRO A 87 24.42 19.80 -7.71
C PRO A 87 23.94 21.26 -7.66
N GLY A 88 23.46 21.71 -6.50
CA GLY A 88 23.12 23.12 -6.24
C GLY A 88 21.66 23.43 -5.90
N GLY A 89 20.76 22.44 -5.78
CA GLY A 89 19.39 22.69 -5.32
C GLY A 89 19.32 22.98 -3.81
N PRO A 90 18.45 23.89 -3.34
CA PRO A 90 18.31 24.18 -1.92
C PRO A 90 17.90 22.92 -1.14
N ALA A 91 18.43 22.78 0.07
CA ALA A 91 18.02 21.71 0.98
C ALA A 91 16.51 21.83 1.28
N PRO A 92 15.78 20.70 1.40
CA PRO A 92 14.39 20.76 1.85
C PRO A 92 14.29 21.38 3.25
N PRO A 93 13.17 22.03 3.61
CA PRO A 93 12.93 22.52 4.97
C PRO A 93 12.92 21.40 6.01
#